data_AF-A0A8J9S6M4-F1
#
_entry.id   AF-A0A8J9S6M4-F1
#
_cell.length_a   1.000
_cell.length_b   1.000
_cell.length_c   1.000
_cell.angle_alpha   90.00
_cell.angle_beta   90.00
_cell.angle_gamma   90.00
#
_symmetry.space_group_name_H-M   'P 1'
#
loop_
_entity.id
_entity.type
_entity.pdbx_description
1 polymer ?
#
loop_
_entity_poly.entity_id
_entity_poly.type
_entity_poly.pdbx_seq_one_letter_code
_entity_poly.pdbx_strand_id
1 'polypeptide(L)'
;MQEEQFVPLNDLRKFKRTASASSNEIELEADGMEDTLEYRLQAVDASGSKKISLWHDVSLIHLDQETREETQYLNFVCEIPKFTR
;
A
#
# COMPACT_ATOMS: atom_id res chain seq x y z
N MET A 1 32.22 16.36 -13.05
CA MET A 1 30.86 16.85 -12.72
C MET A 1 29.89 15.98 -13.48
N GLN A 2 29.07 15.19 -12.78
CA GLN A 2 27.98 14.45 -13.40
C GLN A 2 26.76 15.38 -13.40
N GLU A 3 26.15 15.55 -14.57
CA GLU A 3 24.96 16.37 -14.74
C GLU A 3 23.75 15.61 -14.18
N GLU A 4 23.09 16.19 -13.17
CA GLU A 4 21.85 15.64 -12.61
C GLU A 4 20.71 15.86 -13.60
N GLN A 5 20.26 14.77 -14.22
CA GLN A 5 19.14 14.77 -15.15
C GLN A 5 17.82 14.83 -14.37
N PHE A 6 17.16 15.99 -14.35
CA PHE A 6 15.84 16.19 -13.75
C PHE A 6 14.77 15.48 -14.58
N VAL A 7 14.12 14.46 -14.00
CA VAL A 7 12.96 13.79 -14.60
C VAL A 7 11.69 14.59 -14.27
N PRO A 8 10.89 15.03 -15.26
CA PRO A 8 9.69 15.81 -15.01
C PRO A 8 8.61 14.98 -14.29
N LEU A 9 8.10 15.48 -13.16
CA LEU A 9 7.07 14.83 -12.33
C LEU A 9 5.69 14.68 -13.01
N ASN A 10 5.48 15.28 -14.18
CA ASN A 10 4.16 15.46 -14.78
C ASN A 10 3.66 14.30 -15.68
N ASP A 11 4.51 13.32 -15.99
CA ASP A 11 4.17 12.18 -16.87
C ASP A 11 3.67 10.91 -16.15
N LEU A 12 3.43 10.99 -14.83
CA LEU A 12 2.91 9.85 -14.05
C LEU A 12 1.43 9.52 -14.35
N ARG A 13 0.72 10.35 -15.12
CA ARG A 13 -0.71 10.17 -15.44
C ARG A 13 -1.01 9.03 -16.42
N LYS A 14 0.01 8.38 -17.00
CA LYS A 14 -0.15 7.27 -17.96
C LYS A 14 0.31 5.92 -17.45
N PHE A 15 0.64 5.78 -16.17
CA PHE A 15 0.65 4.45 -15.58
C PHE A 15 -0.80 4.00 -15.44
N LYS A 16 -1.27 3.29 -16.48
CA LYS A 16 -2.43 2.41 -16.38
C LYS A 16 -2.03 1.29 -15.41
N ARG A 17 -1.96 1.64 -14.12
CA ARG A 17 -1.80 0.71 -13.02
C ARG A 17 -3.05 -0.15 -13.12
N THR A 18 -2.92 -1.35 -13.65
CA THR A 18 -3.90 -2.39 -13.42
C THR A 18 -3.90 -2.59 -11.92
N ALA A 19 -4.76 -1.83 -11.22
CA ALA A 19 -5.04 -2.01 -9.81
C ALA A 19 -5.75 -3.37 -9.69
N SER A 20 -4.93 -4.42 -9.71
CA SER A 20 -5.32 -5.78 -9.38
C SER A 20 -5.28 -5.93 -7.86
N ALA A 21 -5.75 -4.94 -7.12
CA ALA A 21 -6.22 -5.15 -5.77
C ALA A 21 -7.69 -5.52 -5.91
N SER A 22 -7.93 -6.81 -6.16
CA SER A 22 -9.21 -7.41 -5.84
C SER A 22 -9.64 -6.92 -4.46
N SER A 23 -10.94 -6.72 -4.29
CA SER A 23 -11.58 -6.36 -3.02
C SER A 23 -11.51 -7.55 -2.04
N ASN A 24 -10.31 -8.06 -1.85
CA ASN A 24 -10.01 -9.11 -0.92
C ASN A 24 -9.70 -8.37 0.37
N GLU A 25 -10.42 -8.75 1.42
CA GLU A 25 -10.15 -8.35 2.79
C GLU A 25 -8.63 -8.48 3.02
N ILE A 26 -7.98 -7.36 3.33
CA ILE A 26 -6.56 -7.36 3.67
C ILE A 26 -6.49 -7.69 5.15
N GLU A 27 -5.82 -8.79 5.47
CA GLU A 27 -5.54 -9.16 6.85
C GLU A 27 -4.07 -8.82 7.18
N LEU A 28 -3.80 -8.59 8.46
CA LEU A 28 -2.45 -8.33 8.97
C LEU A 28 -2.02 -9.49 9.86
N GLU A 29 -0.90 -10.10 9.49
CA GLU A 29 -0.22 -11.10 10.30
C GLU A 29 0.98 -10.45 11.01
N ALA A 30 1.08 -10.65 12.32
CA ALA A 30 2.23 -10.23 13.10
C ALA A 30 3.24 -11.38 13.22
N ASP A 31 4.50 -11.07 12.99
CA ASP A 31 5.63 -11.99 13.17
C ASP A 31 6.66 -11.39 14.12
N GLY A 32 7.28 -12.24 14.95
CA GLY A 32 8.19 -11.82 16.01
C GLY A 32 7.50 -11.26 17.26
N MET A 33 8.29 -10.76 18.20
CA MET A 33 7.80 -10.17 19.45
C MET A 33 7.75 -8.65 19.37
N GLU A 34 6.64 -8.05 19.79
CA GLU A 34 6.49 -6.59 19.91
C GLU A 34 7.63 -5.96 20.73
N ASP A 35 7.94 -4.70 20.43
CA ASP A 35 9.04 -3.93 21.04
C ASP A 35 10.46 -4.55 20.87
N THR A 36 10.63 -5.41 19.87
CA THR A 36 11.94 -5.96 19.47
C THR A 36 12.29 -5.64 18.03
N LEU A 37 13.55 -5.88 17.64
CA LEU A 37 14.02 -5.68 16.27
C LEU A 37 13.42 -6.68 15.26
N GLU A 38 12.80 -7.74 15.77
CA GLU A 38 12.22 -8.84 14.98
C GLU A 38 10.77 -8.56 14.59
N TYR A 39 10.07 -7.65 15.27
CA TYR A 39 8.64 -7.42 15.04
C TYR A 39 8.36 -6.94 13.62
N ARG A 40 7.46 -7.61 12.90
CA ARG A 40 7.00 -7.24 11.57
C ARG A 40 5.50 -7.43 11.44
N LEU A 41 4.86 -6.55 10.68
CA LEU A 41 3.48 -6.70 10.21
C LEU A 41 3.50 -7.01 8.71
N GLN A 42 2.85 -8.10 8.32
CA GLN A 42 2.73 -8.53 6.94
C GLN A 42 1.27 -8.48 6.51
N ALA A 43 0.98 -7.76 5.42
CA ALA A 43 -0.33 -7.82 4.80
C ALA A 43 -0.47 -9.10 3.96
N VAL A 44 -1.58 -9.78 4.11
CA VAL A 44 -1.97 -10.96 3.33
C VAL A 44 -3.38 -10.78 2.78
N ASP A 45 -3.70 -11.52 1.73
CA ASP A 45 -5.08 -11.61 1.26
C ASP A 45 -5.94 -12.42 2.25
N ALA A 46 -7.26 -12.30 2.15
CA ALA A 46 -8.22 -13.02 3.00
C ALA A 46 -8.05 -14.55 3.04
N SER A 47 -7.32 -15.14 2.09
CA SER A 47 -7.02 -16.57 2.07
C SER A 47 -5.72 -16.94 2.80
N GLY A 48 -4.93 -15.95 3.23
CA GLY A 48 -3.59 -16.09 3.79
C GLY A 48 -2.55 -16.61 2.79
N SER A 49 -2.92 -16.81 1.53
CA SER A 49 -2.08 -17.49 0.54
C SER A 49 -1.10 -16.54 -0.16
N LYS A 50 -1.45 -15.26 -0.25
CA LYS A 50 -0.67 -14.26 -0.98
C LYS A 50 -0.29 -13.10 -0.07
N LYS A 51 1.02 -12.88 0.05
CA LYS A 51 1.58 -11.66 0.64
C LYS A 51 1.30 -10.46 -0.25
N ILE A 52 0.87 -9.37 0.37
CA ILE A 52 0.57 -8.09 -0.26
C ILE A 52 1.64 -7.08 0.15
N SER A 53 2.23 -6.37 -0.81
CA SER A 53 3.04 -5.20 -0.53
C SER A 53 2.15 -3.98 -0.34
N LEU A 54 2.07 -3.46 0.89
CA LEU A 54 1.27 -2.25 1.17
C LEU A 54 1.73 -1.01 0.38
N TRP A 55 2.98 -0.98 -0.07
CA TRP A 55 3.51 0.13 -0.86
C TRP A 55 3.18 0.00 -2.35
N HIS A 56 3.34 -1.20 -2.92
CA HIS A 56 3.26 -1.40 -4.36
C HIS A 56 1.90 -1.92 -4.83
N ASP A 57 1.23 -2.73 -4.02
CA ASP A 57 0.01 -3.45 -4.42
C ASP A 57 -1.27 -2.74 -3.98
N VAL A 58 -1.22 -1.92 -2.92
CA VAL A 58 -2.36 -1.10 -2.48
C VAL A 58 -2.44 0.16 -3.34
N SER A 59 -3.62 0.42 -3.91
CA SER A 59 -3.85 1.63 -4.68
C SER A 59 -3.75 2.86 -3.78
N LEU A 60 -3.14 3.94 -4.26
CA LEU A 60 -3.13 5.20 -3.52
C LEU A 60 -4.55 5.76 -3.36
N ILE A 61 -5.34 5.72 -4.44
CA ILE A 61 -6.73 6.18 -4.45
C ILE A 61 -7.63 5.02 -4.00
N HIS A 62 -8.59 5.32 -3.15
CA HIS A 62 -9.60 4.35 -2.72
C HIS A 62 -10.56 4.04 -3.86
N LEU A 63 -10.80 2.75 -4.10
CA LEU A 63 -11.75 2.25 -5.09
C LEU A 63 -13.04 1.83 -4.38
N ASP A 64 -14.18 2.28 -4.89
CA ASP A 64 -15.49 1.83 -4.41
C ASP A 64 -15.63 0.32 -4.59
N GLN A 65 -16.17 -0.37 -3.58
CA GLN A 65 -16.23 -1.84 -3.59
C GLN A 65 -17.22 -2.40 -4.61
N GLU A 66 -18.31 -1.67 -4.87
CA GLU A 66 -19.37 -2.09 -5.78
C GLU A 66 -19.04 -1.70 -7.22
N THR A 67 -18.66 -0.44 -7.44
CA THR A 67 -18.44 0.09 -8.80
C THR A 67 -17.03 -0.08 -9.31
N ARG A 68 -16.05 -0.28 -8.41
CA ARG A 68 -14.60 -0.27 -8.71
C ARG A 68 -14.08 1.04 -9.30
N GLU A 69 -14.86 2.10 -9.20
CA GLU A 69 -14.46 3.43 -9.64
C GLU A 69 -13.60 4.10 -8.57
N GLU A 70 -12.72 5.00 -9.02
CA GLU A 70 -11.92 5.83 -8.14
C GLU A 70 -12.80 6.81 -7.37
N THR A 71 -12.59 6.89 -6.06
CA THR A 71 -13.24 7.86 -5.19
C THR A 71 -12.32 9.05 -4.91
N GLN A 72 -12.83 10.07 -4.22
CA GLN A 72 -12.03 11.22 -3.78
C GLN A 72 -11.14 10.92 -2.56
N TYR A 73 -11.19 9.70 -2.02
CA TYR A 73 -10.48 9.32 -0.80
C TYR A 73 -9.16 8.60 -1.12
N LEU A 74 -8.21 8.66 -0.19
CA LEU A 74 -6.91 8.01 -0.30
C LEU A 74 -6.80 6.88 0.72
N ASN A 75 -6.07 5.83 0.35
CA ASN A 75 -5.62 4.85 1.32
C ASN A 75 -4.46 5.43 2.14
N PHE A 76 -4.45 5.12 3.44
CA PHE A 76 -3.44 5.58 4.38
C PHE A 76 -2.86 4.38 5.13
N VAL A 77 -1.55 4.30 5.18
CA VAL A 77 -0.82 3.28 5.95
C VAL A 77 -0.27 3.96 7.21
N CYS A 78 -0.73 3.52 8.38
CA CYS A 78 -0.28 4.04 9.66
C CYS A 78 0.99 3.29 10.09
N GLU A 79 2.12 4.00 10.19
CA GLU A 79 3.38 3.42 10.67
C GLU A 79 3.56 3.63 12.17
N ILE A 80 3.31 4.85 12.65
CA ILE A 80 3.43 5.24 14.06
C ILE A 80 2.06 5.69 14.53
N PRO A 81 1.37 4.90 15.40
CA PRO A 81 0.08 5.27 15.92
C PRO A 81 0.07 6.65 16.60
N LYS A 82 -1.09 7.30 16.58
CA LYS A 82 -1.24 8.61 17.25
C LYS A 82 -0.90 8.48 18.74
N PHE A 83 -0.15 9.43 19.26
CA PHE A 83 0.33 9.49 20.66
C PHE A 83 1.36 8.41 21.05
N THR A 84 1.96 7.72 20.07
CA THR A 84 3.17 6.90 20.28
C THR A 84 4.41 7.61 19.73
N ARG A 85 5.60 7.07 20.01
CA ARG A 85 6.89 7.61 19.54
C ARG A 85 7.81 6.48 19.15
#